data_AF-A0A958S9C8-F1
#
_entry.id   AF-A0A958S9C8-F1
#
_cell.length_a   1.000
_cell.length_b   1.000
_cell.length_c   1.000
_cell.angle_alpha   90.00
_cell.angle_beta   90.00
_cell.angle_gamma   90.00
#
_symmetry.space_group_name_H-M   'P 1'
#
loop_
_entity.id
_entity.type
_entity.pdbx_description
1 polymer ?
#
loop_
_entity_poly.entity_id
_entity_poly.type
_entity_poly.pdbx_seq_one_letter_code
_entity_poly.pdbx_strand_id
1 'polypeptide(L)'
;LEKTSKGLDSKKHFIAFNYAWSFIDHCQRFVKLYKALNPPEDSIIYELDHLEKFRDAIQHVDLNLEKTHVKMIDNGRPIFGALKWTVNDIEKNEVFTTLWISGIFNIKNIEFKQHSQNGYLEYINDIKLETDTLKKNYENEINLSQTHSDMRRIVDIINKKLSESFKQGGLQMVDWKSRKDVILNMKNEKT
;
A
#
# COMPACT_ATOMS: atom_id res chain seq x y z
N LEU A 1 40.52 7.14 -0.70
CA LEU A 1 39.13 7.66 -0.64
C LEU A 1 38.21 6.64 0.05
N GLU A 2 38.60 6.16 1.24
CA GLU A 2 37.89 5.17 2.05
C GLU A 2 37.04 5.86 3.13
N LYS A 3 36.07 6.69 2.71
CA LYS A 3 35.16 7.39 3.65
C LYS A 3 33.69 7.35 3.20
N THR A 4 33.24 6.26 2.58
CA THR A 4 31.84 6.11 2.11
C THR A 4 30.98 5.17 2.97
N SER A 5 31.50 4.54 4.04
CA SER A 5 30.74 3.54 4.81
C SER A 5 30.15 3.99 6.14
N LYS A 6 30.21 5.29 6.50
CA LYS A 6 29.57 5.80 7.72
C LYS A 6 28.32 6.62 7.38
N GLY A 7 27.15 5.99 7.46
CA GLY A 7 25.87 6.71 7.51
C GLY A 7 24.66 6.00 6.92
N LEU A 8 24.49 4.69 7.17
CA LEU A 8 23.29 3.94 6.79
C LEU A 8 22.07 4.22 7.69
N ASP A 9 21.90 5.48 8.12
CA ASP A 9 20.57 6.01 8.49
C ASP A 9 19.58 5.95 7.30
N SER A 10 20.09 5.60 6.11
CA SER A 10 19.40 5.27 4.87
C SER A 10 18.53 4.00 4.88
N LYS A 11 18.51 3.16 5.93
CA LYS A 11 17.63 1.97 5.95
C LYS A 11 16.16 2.29 6.22
N LYS A 12 15.85 3.28 7.06
CA LYS A 12 14.46 3.54 7.51
C LYS A 12 13.54 3.96 6.36
N HIS A 13 14.04 4.82 5.47
CA HIS A 13 13.32 5.24 4.26
C HIS A 13 13.00 4.04 3.37
N PHE A 14 14.02 3.23 3.05
CA PHE A 14 13.83 2.04 2.22
C PHE A 14 12.84 1.05 2.84
N ILE A 15 12.96 0.81 4.15
CA ILE A 15 12.04 -0.05 4.90
C ILE A 15 10.60 0.47 4.82
N ALA A 16 10.38 1.77 4.98
CA ALA A 16 9.05 2.37 4.92
C ALA A 16 8.42 2.24 3.53
N PHE A 17 9.17 2.51 2.46
CA PHE A 17 8.70 2.27 1.09
C PHE A 17 8.39 0.79 0.85
N ASN A 18 9.26 -0.11 1.29
CA ASN A 18 9.03 -1.54 1.17
C ASN A 18 7.76 -1.99 1.91
N TYR A 19 7.50 -1.45 3.11
CA TYR A 19 6.26 -1.73 3.84
C TYR A 19 5.02 -1.20 3.13
N ALA A 20 5.06 0.03 2.62
CA ALA A 20 3.95 0.61 1.87
C ALA A 20 3.62 -0.25 0.64
N TRP A 21 4.62 -0.63 -0.14
CA TRP A 21 4.45 -1.51 -1.30
C TRP A 21 3.93 -2.90 -0.92
N SER A 22 4.55 -3.52 0.08
CA SER A 22 4.13 -4.85 0.55
C SER A 22 2.69 -4.85 1.06
N PHE A 23 2.28 -3.78 1.75
CA PHE A 23 0.92 -3.62 2.23
C PHE A 23 -0.09 -3.58 1.07
N ILE A 24 0.16 -2.75 0.06
CA ILE A 24 -0.69 -2.66 -1.14
C ILE A 24 -0.77 -4.02 -1.85
N ASP A 25 0.37 -4.67 -2.07
CA ASP A 25 0.45 -5.98 -2.71
C ASP A 25 -0.36 -7.04 -1.96
N HIS A 26 -0.27 -7.07 -0.62
CA HIS A 26 -1.04 -8.00 0.20
C HIS A 26 -2.54 -7.73 0.14
N CYS A 27 -2.96 -6.46 0.22
CA CYS A 27 -4.37 -6.09 0.08
C CYS A 27 -4.94 -6.52 -1.29
N GLN A 28 -4.20 -6.30 -2.37
CA GLN A 28 -4.63 -6.75 -3.70
C GLN A 28 -4.69 -8.27 -3.83
N ARG A 29 -3.71 -9.00 -3.29
CA ARG A 29 -3.74 -10.47 -3.28
C ARG A 29 -4.97 -10.96 -2.54
N PHE A 30 -5.30 -10.34 -1.41
CA PHE A 30 -6.53 -10.62 -0.68
C PHE A 30 -7.77 -10.37 -1.54
N VAL A 31 -7.88 -9.20 -2.21
CA VAL A 31 -8.99 -8.89 -3.13
C VAL A 31 -9.13 -9.94 -4.23
N LYS A 32 -8.02 -10.32 -4.88
CA LYS A 32 -8.01 -11.33 -5.94
C LYS A 32 -8.47 -12.70 -5.44
N LEU A 33 -7.93 -13.16 -4.30
CA LEU A 33 -8.32 -14.42 -3.67
C LEU A 33 -9.79 -14.42 -3.27
N TYR A 34 -10.28 -13.31 -2.71
CA TYR A 34 -11.67 -13.18 -2.31
C TYR A 34 -12.61 -13.16 -3.51
N LYS A 35 -12.29 -12.41 -4.58
CA LYS A 35 -13.06 -12.41 -5.84
C LYS A 35 -13.10 -13.80 -6.50
N ALA A 36 -12.04 -14.60 -6.37
CA ALA A 36 -12.01 -15.98 -6.88
C ALA A 36 -13.00 -16.92 -6.16
N LEU A 37 -13.51 -16.54 -4.98
CA LEU A 37 -14.57 -17.28 -4.28
C LEU A 37 -15.98 -16.94 -4.80
N ASN A 38 -16.09 -16.14 -5.87
CA ASN A 38 -17.36 -15.66 -6.45
C ASN A 38 -18.30 -15.04 -5.42
N PRO A 39 -17.86 -13.98 -4.72
CA PRO A 39 -18.71 -13.30 -3.75
C PRO A 39 -19.87 -12.55 -4.45
N PRO A 40 -20.95 -12.23 -3.73
CA PRO A 40 -22.03 -11.39 -4.24
C PRO A 40 -21.56 -10.03 -4.76
N GLU A 41 -22.30 -9.43 -5.71
CA GLU A 41 -21.97 -8.12 -6.31
C GLU A 41 -21.98 -6.96 -5.31
N ASP A 42 -22.72 -7.07 -4.21
CA ASP A 42 -22.75 -6.10 -3.10
C ASP A 42 -21.67 -6.39 -2.03
N SER A 43 -20.66 -7.19 -2.39
CA SER A 43 -19.61 -7.57 -1.47
C SER A 43 -18.79 -6.36 -1.01
N ILE A 44 -18.48 -6.34 0.28
CA ILE A 44 -17.63 -5.35 0.92
C ILE A 44 -16.24 -5.18 0.28
N ILE A 45 -15.79 -6.15 -0.52
CA ILE A 45 -14.49 -6.15 -1.18
C ILE A 45 -14.36 -5.06 -2.27
N TYR A 46 -15.46 -4.60 -2.86
CA TYR A 46 -15.45 -3.57 -3.91
C TYR A 46 -14.97 -2.21 -3.41
N GLU A 47 -14.98 -2.00 -2.09
CA GLU A 47 -14.37 -0.82 -1.45
C GLU A 47 -12.85 -0.75 -1.62
N LEU A 48 -12.22 -1.82 -2.10
CA LEU A 48 -10.77 -1.88 -2.39
C LEU A 48 -10.45 -1.84 -3.90
N ASP A 49 -11.42 -1.59 -4.78
CA ASP A 49 -11.18 -1.58 -6.23
C ASP A 49 -10.21 -0.48 -6.68
N HIS A 50 -10.04 0.58 -5.89
CA HIS A 50 -9.02 1.61 -6.15
C HIS A 50 -7.60 1.05 -6.12
N LEU A 51 -7.35 -0.06 -5.43
CA LEU A 51 -6.05 -0.70 -5.36
C LEU A 51 -5.60 -1.23 -6.73
N GLU A 52 -6.51 -1.80 -7.52
CA GLU A 52 -6.17 -2.43 -8.81
C GLU A 52 -5.59 -1.41 -9.80
N LYS A 53 -6.29 -0.27 -9.92
CA LYS A 53 -5.85 0.87 -10.75
C LYS A 53 -4.46 1.37 -10.37
N PHE A 54 -4.12 1.31 -9.09
CA PHE A 54 -2.87 1.84 -8.56
C PHE A 54 -1.63 1.00 -8.94
N ARG A 55 -1.76 -0.32 -9.12
CA ARG A 55 -0.60 -1.17 -9.47
C ARG A 55 -0.32 -1.22 -10.96
N ASP A 56 -1.35 -1.16 -11.79
CA ASP A 56 -1.19 -1.18 -13.25
C ASP A 56 -0.28 -0.02 -13.70
N ALA A 57 -0.38 1.13 -13.03
CA ALA A 57 0.50 2.28 -13.21
C ALA A 57 2.01 1.95 -13.13
N ILE A 58 2.39 0.98 -12.31
CA ILE A 58 3.79 0.63 -12.00
C ILE A 58 4.24 -0.59 -12.76
N GLN A 59 3.35 -1.56 -12.98
CA GLN A 59 3.67 -2.71 -13.83
C GLN A 59 3.92 -2.32 -15.29
N HIS A 60 3.43 -1.15 -15.71
CA HIS A 60 3.76 -0.54 -17.00
C HIS A 60 5.03 0.31 -17.00
N VAL A 61 5.70 0.47 -15.85
CA VAL A 61 7.08 0.95 -15.81
C VAL A 61 7.95 -0.19 -16.34
N ASP A 62 8.11 -0.19 -17.67
CA ASP A 62 8.81 -1.20 -18.45
C ASP A 62 10.14 -1.56 -17.77
N LEU A 63 10.35 -2.85 -17.44
CA LEU A 63 11.59 -3.37 -16.83
C LEU A 63 12.81 -3.22 -17.75
N ASN A 64 12.64 -2.63 -18.93
CA ASN A 64 13.72 -2.05 -19.69
C ASN A 64 14.29 -0.84 -18.95
N LEU A 65 15.12 -1.14 -17.95
CA LEU A 65 15.74 -0.22 -17.01
C LEU A 65 16.39 0.96 -17.72
N GLU A 66 16.98 0.81 -18.91
CA GLU A 66 17.57 1.94 -19.64
C GLU A 66 16.52 2.99 -20.06
N LYS A 67 15.42 2.57 -20.69
CA LYS A 67 14.38 3.51 -21.16
C LYS A 67 13.61 4.13 -20.00
N THR A 68 13.36 3.34 -18.97
CA THR A 68 12.69 3.77 -17.74
C THR A 68 13.57 4.73 -16.95
N HIS A 69 14.86 4.41 -16.79
CA HIS A 69 15.81 5.26 -16.08
C HIS A 69 16.01 6.60 -16.78
N VAL A 70 16.10 6.63 -18.11
CA VAL A 70 16.19 7.89 -18.89
C VAL A 70 14.94 8.75 -18.69
N LYS A 71 13.73 8.18 -18.82
CA LYS A 71 12.48 8.95 -18.59
C LYS A 71 12.31 9.40 -17.14
N MET A 72 12.75 8.61 -16.16
CA MET A 72 12.69 8.97 -14.74
C MET A 72 13.66 10.10 -14.39
N ILE A 73 14.89 10.05 -14.93
CA ILE A 73 15.89 11.11 -14.78
C ILE A 73 15.41 12.40 -15.44
N ASP A 74 14.95 12.33 -16.69
CA ASP A 74 14.54 13.50 -17.47
C ASP A 74 13.33 14.20 -16.85
N ASN A 75 12.38 13.45 -16.29
CA ASN A 75 11.22 14.00 -15.61
C ASN A 75 11.45 14.30 -14.12
N GLY A 76 12.63 13.97 -13.58
CA GLY A 76 12.96 14.17 -12.16
C GLY A 76 12.08 13.38 -11.20
N ARG A 77 11.59 12.19 -11.58
CA ARG A 77 10.53 11.46 -10.85
C ARG A 77 11.07 10.40 -9.89
N PRO A 78 10.34 10.09 -8.78
CA PRO A 78 10.77 9.08 -7.81
C PRO A 78 10.62 7.65 -8.34
N ILE A 79 11.61 6.80 -8.03
CA ILE A 79 11.67 5.41 -8.51
C ILE A 79 10.56 4.54 -7.91
N PHE A 80 10.37 4.64 -6.59
CA PHE A 80 9.37 3.90 -5.82
C PHE A 80 8.22 4.78 -5.32
N GLY A 81 8.13 6.03 -5.80
CA GLY A 81 7.13 7.01 -5.37
C GLY A 81 7.56 7.96 -4.25
N ALA A 82 6.61 8.76 -3.80
CA ALA A 82 6.71 9.67 -2.67
C ALA A 82 5.69 9.28 -1.59
N LEU A 83 6.17 8.97 -0.39
CA LEU A 83 5.34 8.82 0.79
C LEU A 83 5.07 10.20 1.38
N LYS A 84 3.81 10.54 1.59
CA LYS A 84 3.37 11.84 2.10
C LYS A 84 2.55 11.64 3.35
N TRP A 85 2.69 12.51 4.33
CA TRP A 85 1.74 12.59 5.42
C TRP A 85 1.50 14.01 5.87
N THR A 86 0.25 14.28 6.25
CA THR A 86 -0.16 15.58 6.77
C THR A 86 0.00 15.59 8.27
N VAL A 87 0.86 16.49 8.74
CA VAL A 87 1.08 16.74 10.16
C VAL A 87 0.24 17.93 10.59
N ASN A 88 -0.57 17.75 11.64
CA ASN A 88 -1.24 18.84 12.32
C ASN A 88 -0.47 19.15 13.61
N ASP A 89 0.33 20.21 13.61
CA ASP A 89 1.05 20.70 14.78
C ASP A 89 0.12 21.62 15.57
N ILE A 90 -0.56 21.02 16.56
CA ILE A 90 -1.53 21.70 17.43
C ILE A 90 -0.85 22.79 18.26
N GLU A 91 0.41 22.61 18.66
CA GLU A 91 1.13 23.58 19.48
C GLU A 91 1.51 24.83 18.68
N LYS A 92 1.87 24.65 17.41
CA LYS A 92 2.19 25.77 16.50
C LYS A 92 0.98 26.30 15.73
N ASN A 93 -0.17 25.63 15.81
CA ASN A 93 -1.35 25.88 14.97
C ASN A 93 -1.01 25.88 13.48
N GLU A 94 -0.19 24.93 13.05
CA GLU A 94 0.31 24.79 11.68
C GLU A 94 -0.04 23.41 11.12
N VAL A 95 -0.39 23.38 9.83
CA VAL A 95 -0.59 22.12 9.10
C VAL A 95 0.37 22.07 7.92
N PHE A 96 1.24 21.07 7.91
CA PHE A 96 2.23 20.90 6.85
C PHE A 96 2.30 19.46 6.36
N THR A 97 2.62 19.30 5.08
CA THR A 97 2.84 17.98 4.48
C THR A 97 4.32 17.64 4.55
N THR A 98 4.64 16.51 5.17
CA THR A 98 5.99 15.94 5.11
C THR A 98 6.03 14.89 4.00
N LEU A 99 7.14 14.85 3.26
CA LEU A 99 7.34 13.90 2.18
C LEU A 99 8.66 13.15 2.35
N TRP A 100 8.59 11.84 2.16
CA TRP A 100 9.74 11.00 1.85
C TRP A 100 9.67 10.62 0.39
N ILE A 101 10.80 10.75 -0.29
CA ILE A 101 10.88 10.66 -1.74
C ILE A 101 11.95 9.63 -2.09
N SER A 102 11.59 8.64 -2.90
CA SER A 102 12.50 7.55 -3.24
C SER A 102 13.34 7.86 -4.49
N GLY A 103 14.67 7.74 -4.37
CA GLY A 103 15.57 7.61 -5.52
C GLY A 103 15.58 8.78 -6.52
N ILE A 104 15.25 10.00 -6.10
CA ILE A 104 15.20 11.15 -7.02
C ILE A 104 16.58 11.73 -7.28
N PHE A 105 16.90 11.87 -8.57
CA PHE A 105 18.09 12.55 -9.06
C PHE A 105 17.88 14.05 -9.33
N ASN A 106 16.64 14.55 -9.51
CA ASN A 106 16.38 15.97 -9.79
C ASN A 106 15.03 16.48 -9.24
N ILE A 107 15.03 16.99 -7.99
CA ILE A 107 13.84 17.45 -7.25
C ILE A 107 13.20 18.72 -7.86
N LYS A 108 13.94 19.49 -8.67
CA LYS A 108 13.51 20.83 -9.13
C LYS A 108 12.28 20.85 -10.06
N ASN A 109 11.91 19.70 -10.63
CA ASN A 109 10.83 19.60 -11.61
C ASN A 109 9.56 18.93 -11.07
N ILE A 110 9.48 18.70 -9.74
CA ILE A 110 8.33 18.04 -9.14
C ILE A 110 7.48 19.05 -8.38
N GLU A 111 6.26 19.25 -8.86
CA GLU A 111 5.20 19.89 -8.10
C GLU A 111 4.45 18.83 -7.32
N PHE A 112 4.47 18.92 -5.99
CA PHE A 112 3.61 18.12 -5.14
C PHE A 112 2.39 18.94 -4.77
N LYS A 113 1.20 18.41 -5.06
CA LYS A 113 -0.04 19.05 -4.61
C LYS A 113 -0.23 18.87 -3.11
N GLN A 114 -0.67 19.95 -2.47
CA GLN A 114 -1.19 19.95 -1.11
C GLN A 114 -2.71 19.90 -1.19
N HIS A 115 -3.32 18.86 -0.62
CA HIS A 115 -4.78 18.74 -0.57
C HIS A 115 -5.37 19.63 0.53
N SER A 116 -6.65 19.98 0.39
CA SER A 116 -7.41 20.73 1.41
C SER A 116 -7.33 20.03 2.77
N GLN A 117 -7.10 20.81 3.83
CA GLN A 117 -6.75 20.33 5.17
C GLN A 117 -7.90 20.46 6.18
N ASN A 118 -9.12 20.71 5.71
CA ASN A 118 -10.27 20.88 6.60
C ASN A 118 -10.63 19.56 7.29
N GLY A 119 -10.65 19.56 8.63
CA GLY A 119 -11.17 18.45 9.44
C GLY A 119 -10.12 17.49 10.02
N TYR A 120 -8.83 17.84 9.96
CA TYR A 120 -7.76 17.04 10.55
C TYR A 120 -7.64 17.27 12.06
N LEU A 121 -7.80 16.19 12.84
CA LEU A 121 -7.86 16.21 14.30
C LEU A 121 -6.67 15.49 14.96
N GLU A 122 -5.95 14.64 14.22
CA GLU A 122 -4.83 13.87 14.73
C GLU A 122 -3.48 14.51 14.36
N TYR A 123 -2.40 14.15 15.08
CA TYR A 123 -1.06 14.63 14.77
C TYR A 123 -0.57 14.17 13.39
N ILE A 124 -0.94 12.95 12.97
CA ILE A 124 -0.74 12.43 11.61
C ILE A 124 -2.10 11.92 11.13
N ASN A 125 -2.67 12.53 10.10
CA ASN A 125 -4.04 12.18 9.67
C ASN A 125 -4.03 11.13 8.56
N ASP A 126 -3.38 11.44 7.45
CA ASP A 126 -3.31 10.57 6.28
C ASP A 126 -1.86 10.27 5.92
N ILE A 127 -1.56 9.00 5.65
CA ILE A 127 -0.34 8.58 4.98
C ILE A 127 -0.72 8.15 3.57
N LYS A 128 -0.13 8.81 2.57
CA LYS A 128 -0.40 8.60 1.15
C LYS A 128 0.87 8.16 0.45
N LEU A 129 0.73 7.28 -0.53
CA LEU A 129 1.79 6.95 -1.46
C LEU A 129 1.41 7.47 -2.84
N GLU A 130 2.18 8.42 -3.34
CA GLU A 130 2.07 8.90 -4.71
C GLU A 130 3.10 8.18 -5.58
N THR A 131 2.67 7.73 -6.74
CA THR A 131 3.56 7.24 -7.81
C THR A 131 3.25 7.94 -9.11
N ASP A 132 4.25 8.03 -9.97
CA ASP A 132 4.04 8.53 -11.31
C ASP A 132 3.56 7.39 -12.22
N THR A 133 2.57 7.68 -13.05
CA THR A 133 2.32 6.86 -14.23
C THR A 133 3.27 7.35 -15.32
N LEU A 134 3.78 6.50 -16.20
CA LEU A 134 4.55 6.97 -17.38
C LEU A 134 3.75 7.91 -18.32
N LYS A 135 2.50 8.25 -17.97
CA LYS A 135 1.60 9.16 -18.68
C LYS A 135 1.54 10.48 -17.92
N LYS A 136 1.98 11.58 -18.57
CA LYS A 136 1.78 12.94 -18.04
C LYS A 136 0.31 13.14 -17.64
N ASN A 137 0.09 13.73 -16.47
CA ASN A 137 -1.20 14.19 -15.92
C ASN A 137 -2.15 13.11 -15.35
N TYR A 138 -1.68 11.87 -15.14
CA TYR A 138 -2.43 10.89 -14.34
C TYR A 138 -1.75 10.74 -12.96
N GLU A 139 -2.36 11.37 -11.95
CA GLU A 139 -1.97 11.19 -10.56
C GLU A 139 -2.38 9.80 -10.11
N ASN A 140 -1.39 9.02 -9.68
CA ASN A 140 -1.63 7.73 -9.07
C ASN A 140 -1.26 7.82 -7.59
N GLU A 141 -2.24 8.19 -6.77
CA GLU A 141 -2.13 8.30 -5.32
C GLU A 141 -3.00 7.25 -4.64
N ILE A 142 -2.47 6.64 -3.59
CA ILE A 142 -3.22 5.77 -2.70
C ILE A 142 -3.13 6.28 -1.26
N ASN A 143 -4.27 6.39 -0.59
CA ASN A 143 -4.31 6.68 0.85
C ASN A 143 -4.15 5.37 1.65
N LEU A 144 -2.97 5.14 2.19
CA LEU A 144 -2.63 3.94 2.97
C LEU A 144 -3.42 3.89 4.28
N SER A 145 -3.69 5.04 4.91
CA SER A 145 -4.50 5.13 6.13
C SER A 145 -5.93 4.65 5.87
N GLN A 146 -6.53 5.10 4.76
CA GLN A 146 -7.86 4.68 4.35
C GLN A 146 -7.88 3.19 4.00
N THR A 147 -6.95 2.71 3.16
CA THR A 147 -6.84 1.29 2.82
C THR A 147 -6.70 0.40 4.05
N HIS A 148 -5.91 0.81 5.06
CA HIS A 148 -5.79 0.08 6.32
C HIS A 148 -7.12 0.01 7.08
N SER A 149 -7.85 1.13 7.13
CA SER A 149 -9.15 1.21 7.79
C SER A 149 -10.19 0.34 7.09
N ASP A 150 -10.21 0.37 5.76
CA ASP A 150 -11.10 -0.47 4.93
C ASP A 150 -10.80 -1.95 5.12
N MET A 151 -9.52 -2.34 5.09
CA MET A 151 -9.09 -3.72 5.35
C MET A 151 -9.51 -4.21 6.73
N ARG A 152 -9.33 -3.39 7.77
CA ARG A 152 -9.76 -3.74 9.14
C ARG A 152 -11.26 -4.00 9.17
N ARG A 153 -12.06 -3.10 8.60
CA ARG A 153 -13.52 -3.22 8.54
C ARG A 153 -13.97 -4.47 7.78
N ILE A 154 -13.31 -4.79 6.66
CA ILE A 154 -13.56 -6.01 5.89
C ILE A 154 -13.30 -7.26 6.74
N VAL A 155 -12.15 -7.32 7.41
CA VAL A 155 -11.79 -8.44 8.30
C VAL A 155 -12.80 -8.60 9.42
N ASP A 156 -13.22 -7.52 10.06
CA ASP A 156 -14.21 -7.56 11.15
C ASP A 156 -15.56 -8.10 10.66
N ILE A 157 -16.00 -7.70 9.47
CA ILE A 157 -17.25 -8.16 8.87
C ILE A 157 -17.16 -9.64 8.46
N ILE A 158 -16.05 -10.07 7.88
CA ILE A 158 -15.80 -11.49 7.57
C ILE A 158 -15.83 -12.32 8.87
N ASN A 159 -15.13 -11.88 9.92
CA ASN A 159 -15.12 -12.55 11.21
C ASN A 159 -16.52 -12.65 11.83
N LYS A 160 -17.32 -11.58 11.72
CA LYS A 160 -18.71 -11.58 12.19
C LYS A 160 -19.57 -12.59 11.43
N LYS A 161 -19.51 -12.57 10.09
CA LYS A 161 -20.25 -13.53 9.24
C LYS A 161 -19.84 -14.97 9.53
N LEU A 162 -18.54 -15.24 9.65
CA LEU A 162 -18.03 -16.56 10.03
C LEU A 162 -18.57 -16.99 11.40
N SER A 163 -18.54 -16.10 12.39
CA SER A 163 -19.04 -16.39 13.73
C SER A 163 -20.54 -16.73 13.73
N GLU A 164 -21.33 -16.02 12.91
CA GLU A 164 -22.76 -16.28 12.73
C GLU A 164 -23.01 -17.64 12.06
N SER A 165 -22.29 -17.96 10.99
CA SER A 165 -22.39 -19.26 10.32
C SER A 165 -22.01 -20.43 11.24
N PHE A 166 -20.96 -20.28 12.05
CA PHE A 166 -20.57 -21.29 13.04
C PHE A 166 -21.67 -21.52 14.08
N LYS A 167 -22.25 -20.44 14.62
CA LYS A 167 -23.36 -20.53 15.58
C LYS A 167 -24.58 -21.21 14.98
N GLN A 168 -24.96 -20.85 13.75
CA GLN A 168 -26.10 -21.46 13.04
C GLN A 168 -25.87 -22.95 12.77
N GLY A 169 -24.63 -23.34 12.46
CA GLY A 169 -24.26 -24.74 12.24
C GLY A 169 -24.02 -25.56 13.51
N GLY A 170 -24.15 -24.97 14.71
CA GLY A 170 -23.77 -25.64 15.96
C GLY A 170 -22.29 -26.00 16.06
N LEU A 171 -21.43 -25.29 15.31
CA LEU A 171 -19.99 -25.53 15.24
C LEU A 171 -19.26 -24.68 16.29
N GLN A 172 -18.27 -25.26 16.94
CA GLN A 172 -17.41 -24.53 17.86
C GLN A 172 -16.43 -23.64 17.08
N MET A 173 -16.38 -22.36 17.42
CA MET A 173 -15.32 -21.47 16.93
C MET A 173 -13.96 -22.00 17.35
N VAL A 174 -13.06 -22.13 16.38
CA VAL A 174 -11.68 -22.54 16.62
C VAL A 174 -10.81 -21.29 16.72
N ASP A 175 -9.97 -21.22 17.75
CA ASP A 175 -8.91 -20.21 17.78
C ASP A 175 -7.81 -20.63 16.80
N TRP A 176 -7.76 -19.93 15.66
CA TRP A 176 -6.74 -20.16 14.65
C TRP A 176 -5.34 -19.75 15.12
N LYS A 177 -5.21 -18.90 16.16
CA LYS A 177 -3.90 -18.52 16.73
C LYS A 177 -3.18 -19.70 17.37
N SER A 178 -3.92 -20.70 17.85
CA SER A 178 -3.34 -21.89 18.50
C SER A 178 -3.03 -23.03 17.54
N ARG A 179 -3.41 -22.93 16.27
CA ARG A 179 -3.13 -23.97 15.26
C ARG A 179 -2.04 -23.48 14.32
N LYS A 180 -0.85 -24.09 14.43
CA LYS A 180 0.21 -23.94 13.43
C LYS A 180 -0.28 -24.54 12.11
N ASP A 181 0.02 -23.88 11.00
CA ASP A 181 -0.35 -24.32 9.65
C ASP A 181 -0.06 -25.82 9.45
N VAL A 182 -1.02 -26.55 8.89
CA VAL A 182 -0.83 -27.96 8.54
C VAL A 182 -0.10 -28.01 7.21
N ILE A 183 1.19 -28.36 7.23
CA ILE A 183 1.96 -28.64 6.02
C ILE A 183 1.52 -30.01 5.49
N LEU A 184 0.74 -30.02 4.42
CA LEU A 184 0.40 -31.22 3.66
C LEU A 184 1.45 -31.47 2.58
N ASN A 185 2.34 -32.43 2.83
CA ASN A 185 3.28 -32.92 1.82
C ASN A 185 2.60 -34.03 1.00
N MET A 186 2.17 -33.72 -0.21
CA MET A 186 1.69 -34.73 -1.15
C MET A 186 2.88 -35.25 -1.97
N LYS A 187 3.08 -36.58 -2.00
CA LYS A 187 4.02 -37.23 -2.91
C LYS A 187 3.28 -37.56 -4.21
N ASN A 188 3.89 -37.23 -5.35
CA ASN A 188 3.40 -37.72 -6.64
C ASN A 188 3.46 -39.26 -6.63
N GLU A 189 2.35 -39.91 -6.98
CA GLU A 189 2.37 -41.31 -7.37
C GLU A 189 3.24 -41.42 -8.62
N LYS A 190 4.24 -42.29 -8.57
CA LYS A 190 4.99 -42.68 -9.76
C LYS A 190 4.06 -43.56 -10.59
N THR A 191 3.55 -43.04 -11.70
CA THR A 191 3.02 -43.85 -12.80
C THR A 191 4.14 -44.59 -13.50
#